data_AF-A0A7J6TVJ2-F1
#
_entry.id   AF-A0A7J6TVJ2-F1
#
_cell.length_a   1.000
_cell.length_b   1.000
_cell.length_c   1.000
_cell.angle_alpha   90.00
_cell.angle_beta   90.00
_cell.angle_gamma   90.00
#
_symmetry.space_group_name_H-M   'P 1'
#
loop_
_entity.id
_entity.type
_entity.pdbx_description
1 polymer ?
#
loop_
_entity_poly.entity_id
_entity_poly.type
_entity_poly.pdbx_seq_one_letter_code
_entity_poly.pdbx_strand_id
1 'polypeptide(L)'
;AAALDSNDPNYDEILDGEYNLDIYECGTTFRTVRQRAPSYATGHVNIEEAKLSLPEFQKKLSGILHDYFASKDATAAVDEIKDLDCSMYHDELVYRTIKIALDHEESCQGLASSLLTLLYSAHVVTQSQNQRAFEKLIEVWEDLSIDVPNAPEQILKFLDCALCDGIVADNFVTRLPENLLRKIRDADASEFIDVYEQLDELKKFKEHAK
;
A
#
# COMPACT_ATOMS: atom_id res chain seq x y z
N ALA A 1 -47.42 -10.40 31.85
CA ALA A 1 -46.18 -9.70 32.25
C ALA A 1 -45.48 -10.59 33.26
N ALA A 2 -44.51 -11.38 32.81
CA ALA A 2 -43.67 -12.16 33.71
C ALA A 2 -42.66 -11.17 34.32
N ALA A 3 -42.61 -11.11 35.65
CA ALA A 3 -41.58 -10.36 36.35
C ALA A 3 -40.23 -10.98 36.01
N LEU A 4 -39.35 -10.19 35.39
CA LEU A 4 -37.98 -10.59 35.08
C LEU A 4 -37.23 -10.78 36.41
N ASP A 5 -36.63 -11.96 36.57
CA ASP A 5 -35.86 -12.37 37.74
C ASP A 5 -34.61 -11.48 37.88
N SER A 6 -34.47 -10.82 39.02
CA SER A 6 -33.44 -9.79 39.27
C SER A 6 -32.04 -10.35 39.50
N ASN A 7 -31.85 -11.66 39.32
CA ASN A 7 -30.58 -12.36 39.49
C ASN A 7 -30.09 -13.05 38.20
N ASP A 8 -30.49 -12.57 37.02
CA ASP A 8 -29.91 -13.04 35.76
C ASP A 8 -28.44 -12.54 35.66
N PRO A 9 -27.44 -13.43 35.68
CA PRO A 9 -26.02 -13.06 35.65
C PRO A 9 -25.56 -12.42 34.32
N ASN A 10 -26.45 -12.28 33.34
CA ASN A 10 -26.18 -11.68 32.04
C ASN A 10 -26.99 -10.39 31.80
N TYR A 11 -27.60 -9.82 32.85
CA TYR A 11 -28.31 -8.53 32.79
C TYR A 11 -27.38 -7.40 33.24
N ASP A 12 -26.62 -6.83 32.31
CA ASP A 12 -25.93 -5.55 32.55
C ASP A 12 -26.93 -4.41 32.31
N GLU A 13 -27.13 -3.55 33.31
CA GLU A 13 -27.95 -2.34 33.18
C GLU A 13 -27.37 -1.46 32.06
N ILE A 14 -28.08 -1.37 30.94
CA ILE A 14 -27.76 -0.39 29.90
C ILE A 14 -28.14 0.99 30.47
N LEU A 15 -27.14 1.68 31.01
CA LEU A 15 -27.26 3.10 31.35
C LEU A 15 -27.54 3.87 30.05
N ASP A 16 -28.66 4.59 30.05
CA ASP A 16 -29.05 5.52 28.99
C ASP A 16 -27.93 6.54 28.76
N GLY A 17 -27.10 6.32 27.74
CA GLY A 17 -25.95 7.15 27.41
C GLY A 17 -25.57 6.99 25.94
N GLU A 18 -26.19 7.83 25.10
CA GLU A 18 -25.75 8.27 23.77
C GLU A 18 -25.14 7.20 22.84
N TYR A 19 -26.00 6.57 22.03
CA TYR A 19 -25.59 5.74 20.90
C TYR A 19 -24.87 6.60 19.86
N ASN A 20 -23.54 6.56 19.83
CA ASN A 20 -22.79 6.94 18.63
C ASN A 20 -22.88 5.77 17.64
N LEU A 21 -23.62 6.00 16.56
CA LEU A 21 -23.76 5.08 15.45
C LEU A 21 -22.50 5.21 14.58
N ASP A 22 -21.47 4.41 14.85
CA ASP A 22 -20.32 4.33 13.96
C ASP A 22 -20.78 3.77 12.61
N ILE A 23 -20.81 4.64 11.61
CA ILE A 23 -21.03 4.29 10.21
C ILE A 23 -19.82 3.47 9.76
N TYR A 24 -19.99 2.16 9.65
CA TYR A 24 -19.03 1.30 8.97
C TYR A 24 -19.14 1.56 7.47
N GLU A 25 -18.27 2.40 6.92
CA GLU A 25 -17.89 2.25 5.51
C GLU A 25 -17.03 0.98 5.39
N CYS A 26 -17.73 -0.12 5.15
CA CYS A 26 -17.12 -1.37 4.73
C CYS A 26 -16.61 -1.21 3.30
N GLY A 27 -15.28 -1.14 3.16
CA GLY A 27 -14.62 -1.13 1.87
C GLY A 27 -13.16 -1.50 2.03
N THR A 28 -12.90 -2.76 2.41
CA THR A 28 -11.74 -3.63 2.10
C THR A 28 -11.37 -4.51 3.29
N THR A 29 -12.02 -5.67 3.43
CA THR A 29 -11.36 -6.86 3.97
C THR A 29 -11.92 -8.12 3.30
N PHE A 30 -11.08 -8.72 2.48
CA PHE A 30 -11.08 -10.16 2.30
C PHE A 30 -10.73 -10.83 3.65
N ARG A 31 -11.48 -11.88 3.99
CA ARG A 31 -11.25 -12.89 5.06
C ARG A 31 -11.39 -12.46 6.52
N THR A 32 -12.59 -12.70 7.04
CA THR A 32 -12.92 -12.80 8.45
C THR A 32 -12.29 -14.07 9.08
N VAL A 33 -11.36 -13.88 10.01
CA VAL A 33 -11.17 -14.80 11.14
C VAL A 33 -11.37 -13.99 12.42
N ARG A 34 -12.54 -14.16 13.04
CA ARG A 34 -12.77 -13.72 14.42
C ARG A 34 -11.94 -14.59 15.36
N GLN A 35 -11.13 -13.97 16.20
CA GLN A 35 -11.17 -14.21 17.64
C GLN A 35 -10.60 -12.98 18.38
N ARG A 36 -11.43 -12.43 19.27
CA ARG A 36 -11.17 -11.24 20.10
C ARG A 36 -10.06 -11.51 21.12
N ALA A 37 -9.30 -10.45 21.44
CA ALA A 37 -8.60 -10.31 22.71
C ALA A 37 -9.19 -9.11 23.51
N PRO A 38 -8.99 -9.05 24.85
CA PRO A 38 -9.97 -8.56 25.82
C PRO A 38 -9.69 -7.17 26.46
N SER A 39 -10.47 -6.86 27.50
CA SER A 39 -10.89 -5.58 28.09
C SER A 39 -9.87 -4.72 28.89
N TYR A 40 -8.56 -4.76 28.64
CA TYR A 40 -7.61 -3.84 29.31
C TYR A 40 -6.48 -3.29 28.42
N ALA A 41 -6.55 -3.47 27.10
CA ALA A 41 -5.61 -2.81 26.20
C ALA A 41 -5.97 -1.32 26.06
N THR A 42 -5.70 -0.56 27.13
CA THR A 42 -5.49 0.88 27.09
C THR A 42 -4.28 1.15 26.21
N GLY A 43 -4.52 1.17 24.92
CA GLY A 43 -3.77 1.92 23.96
C GLY A 43 -4.84 2.61 23.13
N HIS A 44 -5.18 3.85 23.48
CA HIS A 44 -5.64 4.75 22.45
C HIS A 44 -4.47 4.78 21.46
N VAL A 45 -4.55 3.97 20.40
CA VAL A 45 -3.81 4.27 19.19
C VAL A 45 -4.23 5.69 18.89
N ASN A 46 -3.32 6.64 19.07
CA ASN A 46 -3.49 7.95 18.46
C ASN A 46 -3.57 7.64 16.97
N ILE A 47 -4.79 7.48 16.46
CA ILE A 47 -5.05 7.63 15.05
C ILE A 47 -4.73 9.11 14.86
N GLU A 48 -3.51 9.41 14.41
CA GLU A 48 -3.17 10.76 13.98
C GLU A 48 -4.26 11.14 12.97
N GLU A 49 -5.19 11.99 13.40
CA GLU A 49 -6.23 12.49 12.52
C GLU A 49 -5.51 13.25 11.41
N ALA A 50 -5.58 12.75 10.18
CA ALA A 50 -4.97 13.44 9.06
C ALA A 50 -5.54 14.85 8.96
N LYS A 51 -4.64 15.82 8.76
CA LYS A 51 -4.98 17.23 8.58
C LYS A 51 -5.94 17.48 7.43
N LEU A 52 -5.97 16.58 6.46
CA LEU A 52 -6.80 16.64 5.26
C LEU A 52 -7.61 15.36 5.13
N SER A 53 -8.78 15.45 4.50
CA SER A 53 -9.49 14.24 4.06
C SER A 53 -8.75 13.55 2.90
N LEU A 54 -8.95 12.25 2.71
CA LEU A 54 -8.39 11.50 1.59
C LEU A 54 -8.58 12.18 0.21
N PRO A 55 -9.79 12.64 -0.20
CA PRO A 55 -9.95 13.27 -1.50
C PRO A 55 -9.20 14.61 -1.62
N GLU A 56 -9.08 15.37 -0.52
CA GLU A 56 -8.30 16.61 -0.51
C GLU A 56 -6.80 16.34 -0.61
N PHE A 57 -6.31 15.33 0.12
CA PHE A 57 -4.94 14.84 0.01
C PHE A 57 -4.63 14.43 -1.43
N GLN A 58 -5.46 13.56 -2.02
CA GLN A 58 -5.31 13.10 -3.40
C GLN A 58 -5.27 14.26 -4.39
N LYS A 59 -6.13 15.27 -4.22
CA LYS A 59 -6.16 16.45 -5.09
C LYS A 59 -4.88 17.28 -4.99
N LYS A 60 -4.41 17.57 -3.77
CA LYS A 60 -3.16 18.32 -3.56
C LYS A 60 -1.97 17.53 -4.10
N LEU A 61 -1.90 16.26 -3.75
CA LEU A 61 -0.86 15.35 -4.17
C LEU A 61 -0.73 15.28 -5.69
N SER A 62 -1.84 15.20 -6.43
CA SER A 62 -1.78 15.22 -7.90
C SER A 62 -1.13 16.50 -8.45
N GLY A 63 -1.32 17.64 -7.79
CA GLY A 63 -0.64 18.89 -8.14
C GLY A 63 0.87 18.82 -7.90
N ILE A 64 1.27 18.36 -6.71
CA ILE A 64 2.69 18.19 -6.34
C ILE A 64 3.39 17.26 -7.33
N LEU A 65 2.79 16.10 -7.63
CA LEU A 65 3.37 15.12 -8.55
C LEU A 65 3.47 15.68 -9.96
N HIS A 66 2.45 16.40 -10.45
CA HIS A 66 2.51 17.05 -11.76
C HIS A 66 3.66 18.06 -11.83
N ASP A 67 3.80 18.90 -10.81
CA ASP A 67 4.86 19.91 -10.75
C ASP A 67 6.24 19.26 -10.61
N TYR A 68 6.34 18.14 -9.89
CA TYR A 68 7.55 17.32 -9.83
C TYR A 68 7.94 16.77 -11.20
N PHE A 69 7.04 16.13 -11.94
CA PHE A 69 7.37 15.57 -13.25
C PHE A 69 7.74 16.66 -14.28
N ALA A 70 7.21 17.88 -14.12
CA ALA A 70 7.56 19.03 -14.96
C ALA A 70 8.91 19.66 -14.57
N SER A 71 9.15 19.88 -13.28
CA SER A 71 10.34 20.59 -12.75
C SER A 71 11.56 19.69 -12.53
N LYS A 72 11.32 18.39 -12.29
CA LYS A 72 12.29 17.36 -11.87
C LYS A 72 12.96 17.65 -10.52
N ASP A 73 12.36 18.53 -9.70
CA ASP A 73 12.88 18.87 -8.38
C ASP A 73 12.30 17.96 -7.30
N ALA A 74 13.03 16.87 -7.01
CA ALA A 74 12.60 15.89 -6.01
C ALA A 74 12.64 16.44 -4.59
N THR A 75 13.55 17.38 -4.30
CA THR A 75 13.66 17.98 -2.97
C THR A 75 12.47 18.86 -2.65
N ALA A 76 12.06 19.72 -3.59
CA ALA A 76 10.87 20.55 -3.43
C ALA A 76 9.60 19.70 -3.24
N ALA A 77 9.44 18.63 -4.03
CA ALA A 77 8.30 17.72 -3.92
C ALA A 77 8.23 17.04 -2.53
N VAL A 78 9.38 16.59 -2.01
CA VAL A 78 9.46 15.95 -0.68
C VAL A 78 9.08 16.91 0.43
N ASP A 79 9.55 18.16 0.37
CA ASP A 79 9.23 19.16 1.38
C ASP A 79 7.73 19.52 1.35
N GLU A 80 7.14 19.68 0.16
CA GLU A 80 5.72 19.95 0.01
C GLU A 80 4.84 18.77 0.49
N ILE A 81 5.27 17.52 0.25
CA ILE A 81 4.60 16.31 0.77
C ILE A 81 4.63 16.29 2.30
N LYS A 82 5.76 16.63 2.92
CA LYS A 82 5.87 16.69 4.39
C LYS A 82 4.94 17.76 4.98
N ASP A 83 4.80 18.89 4.31
CA ASP A 83 3.93 19.99 4.75
C ASP A 83 2.43 19.65 4.72
N LEU A 84 2.03 18.63 3.94
CA LEU A 84 0.67 18.10 3.96
C LEU A 84 0.30 17.45 5.29
N ASP A 85 1.30 16.92 6.03
CA ASP A 85 1.13 16.32 7.35
C ASP A 85 0.02 15.23 7.37
N CYS A 86 0.10 14.33 6.40
CA CYS A 86 -0.90 13.27 6.15
C CYS A 86 -0.23 11.89 6.01
N SER A 87 0.60 11.54 7.00
CA SER A 87 1.40 10.31 7.03
C SER A 87 0.57 9.06 6.74
N MET A 88 -0.67 8.99 7.23
CA MET A 88 -1.57 7.85 7.03
C MET A 88 -1.92 7.54 5.56
N TYR A 89 -1.78 8.51 4.65
CA TYR A 89 -2.07 8.37 3.22
C TYR A 89 -0.82 8.21 2.36
N HIS A 90 0.35 7.98 2.94
CA HIS A 90 1.58 7.87 2.16
C HIS A 90 1.67 6.60 1.29
N ASP A 91 0.87 5.57 1.58
CA ASP A 91 0.69 4.44 0.65
C ASP A 91 -0.08 4.85 -0.62
N GLU A 92 -1.04 5.78 -0.51
CA GLU A 92 -1.71 6.40 -1.66
C GLU A 92 -0.74 7.29 -2.48
N LEU A 93 0.19 7.97 -1.81
CA LEU A 93 1.28 8.73 -2.46
C LEU A 93 2.11 7.83 -3.38
N VAL A 94 2.60 6.71 -2.86
CA VAL A 94 3.41 5.76 -3.64
C VAL A 94 2.61 5.18 -4.80
N TYR A 95 1.38 4.73 -4.52
CA TYR A 95 0.47 4.17 -5.53
C TYR A 95 0.24 5.16 -6.68
N ARG A 96 -0.08 6.42 -6.38
CA ARG A 96 -0.31 7.45 -7.41
C ARG A 96 0.94 7.82 -8.17
N THR A 97 2.09 7.91 -7.50
CA THR A 97 3.37 8.21 -8.15
C THR A 97 3.67 7.19 -9.23
N ILE A 98 3.54 5.89 -8.89
CA ILE A 98 3.75 4.81 -9.84
C ILE A 98 2.69 4.84 -10.94
N LYS A 99 1.41 5.01 -10.59
CA LYS A 99 0.33 5.07 -11.59
C LYS A 99 0.54 6.16 -12.64
N ILE A 100 0.89 7.37 -12.21
CA ILE A 100 1.22 8.48 -13.13
C ILE A 100 2.39 8.09 -14.04
N ALA A 101 3.42 7.45 -13.48
CA ALA A 101 4.57 7.02 -14.27
C ALA A 101 4.24 5.91 -15.29
N LEU A 102 3.28 5.03 -14.99
CA LEU A 102 2.80 3.99 -15.92
C LEU A 102 2.07 4.59 -17.13
N ASP A 103 1.35 5.70 -16.93
CA ASP A 103 0.61 6.39 -17.99
C ASP A 103 1.52 7.24 -18.91
N HIS A 104 2.81 7.34 -18.59
CA HIS A 104 3.77 8.22 -19.27
C HIS A 104 4.96 7.46 -19.88
N GLU A 105 5.82 8.19 -20.59
CA GLU A 105 7.03 7.66 -21.23
C GLU A 105 8.06 7.14 -20.20
N GLU A 106 8.99 6.29 -20.64
CA GLU A 106 10.05 5.70 -19.78
C GLU A 106 10.85 6.73 -18.97
N SER A 107 10.97 7.96 -19.48
CA SER A 107 11.62 9.06 -18.75
C SER A 107 10.96 9.39 -17.41
N CYS A 108 9.63 9.21 -17.30
CA CYS A 108 8.88 9.41 -16.07
C CYS A 108 9.08 8.26 -15.08
N GLN A 109 9.40 7.04 -15.56
CA GLN A 109 9.65 5.90 -14.69
C GLN A 109 10.92 6.08 -13.85
N GLY A 110 12.00 6.56 -14.48
CA GLY A 110 13.24 6.87 -13.77
C GLY A 110 13.07 7.99 -12.74
N LEU A 111 12.26 9.00 -13.05
CA LEU A 111 11.91 10.07 -12.10
C LEU A 111 11.10 9.53 -10.92
N ALA A 112 10.07 8.72 -11.19
CA ALA A 112 9.27 8.11 -10.13
C ALA A 112 10.12 7.22 -9.20
N SER A 113 10.98 6.36 -9.74
CA SER A 113 11.90 5.53 -8.95
C SER A 113 12.85 6.38 -8.09
N SER A 114 13.39 7.48 -8.65
CA SER A 114 14.22 8.42 -7.91
C SER A 114 13.46 9.09 -6.75
N LEU A 115 12.21 9.49 -6.98
CA LEU A 115 11.36 10.08 -5.95
C LEU A 115 11.02 9.08 -4.84
N LEU A 116 10.68 7.83 -5.18
CA LEU A 116 10.40 6.78 -4.20
C LEU A 116 11.62 6.49 -3.31
N THR A 117 12.80 6.42 -3.90
CA THR A 117 14.07 6.26 -3.18
C THR A 117 14.34 7.43 -2.23
N LEU A 118 14.10 8.66 -2.69
CA LEU A 118 14.26 9.85 -1.86
C LEU A 118 13.25 9.89 -0.70
N LEU A 119 11.99 9.55 -0.96
CA LEU A 119 10.94 9.49 0.06
C LEU A 119 11.25 8.44 1.14
N TYR A 120 11.80 7.29 0.74
CA TYR A 120 12.20 6.23 1.67
C TYR A 120 13.44 6.63 2.49
N SER A 121 14.49 7.12 1.83
CA SER A 121 15.74 7.55 2.50
C SER A 121 15.56 8.76 3.41
N ALA A 122 14.63 9.67 3.09
CA ALA A 122 14.24 10.79 3.95
C ALA A 122 13.25 10.39 5.06
N HIS A 123 12.94 9.10 5.20
CA HIS A 123 11.98 8.56 6.19
C HIS A 123 10.58 9.17 6.13
N VAL A 124 10.17 9.67 4.95
CA VAL A 124 8.81 10.18 4.73
C VAL A 124 7.84 9.03 4.56
N VAL A 125 8.27 7.99 3.84
CA VAL A 125 7.46 6.79 3.58
C VAL A 125 8.12 5.59 4.22
N THR A 126 7.35 4.83 4.99
CA THR A 126 7.82 3.61 5.64
C THR A 126 7.81 2.42 4.68
N GLN A 127 8.65 1.40 4.96
CA GLN A 127 8.67 0.17 4.18
C GLN A 127 7.28 -0.50 4.10
N SER A 128 6.52 -0.46 5.20
CA SER A 128 5.15 -0.99 5.26
C SER A 128 4.18 -0.23 4.35
N GLN A 129 4.33 1.10 4.22
CA GLN A 129 3.50 1.90 3.30
C GLN A 129 3.85 1.60 1.84
N ASN A 130 5.14 1.47 1.52
CA ASN A 130 5.57 1.05 0.18
C ASN A 130 4.96 -0.32 -0.17
N GLN A 131 5.08 -1.31 0.73
CA GLN A 131 4.49 -2.63 0.51
C GLN A 131 2.98 -2.58 0.27
N ARG A 132 2.22 -1.81 1.06
CA ARG A 132 0.78 -1.64 0.85
C ARG A 132 0.46 -1.00 -0.51
N ALA A 133 1.27 -0.06 -0.96
CA ALA A 133 1.09 0.56 -2.26
C ALA A 133 1.34 -0.42 -3.42
N PHE A 134 2.40 -1.22 -3.34
CA PHE A 134 2.66 -2.29 -4.30
C PHE A 134 1.56 -3.37 -4.28
N GLU A 135 1.04 -3.74 -3.10
CA GLU A 135 -0.11 -4.65 -3.00
C GLU A 135 -1.33 -4.11 -3.76
N LYS A 136 -1.66 -2.82 -3.59
CA LYS A 136 -2.75 -2.17 -4.33
C LYS A 136 -2.51 -2.22 -5.84
N LEU A 137 -1.29 -1.91 -6.31
CA LEU A 137 -0.94 -1.98 -7.74
C LEU A 137 -1.10 -3.39 -8.30
N ILE A 138 -0.67 -4.40 -7.55
CA ILE A 138 -0.75 -5.82 -7.92
C ILE A 138 -2.18 -6.35 -7.82
N GLU A 139 -3.09 -5.70 -7.09
CA GLU A 139 -4.50 -6.06 -7.10
C GLU A 139 -5.19 -5.55 -8.37
N VAL A 140 -4.83 -4.35 -8.84
CA VAL A 140 -5.49 -3.66 -9.97
C VAL A 140 -4.74 -3.76 -11.30
N TRP A 141 -3.65 -4.53 -11.36
CA TRP A 141 -2.78 -4.57 -12.55
C TRP A 141 -3.50 -5.03 -13.83
N GLU A 142 -4.50 -5.93 -13.73
CA GLU A 142 -5.28 -6.39 -14.89
C GLU A 142 -6.09 -5.24 -15.48
N ASP A 143 -6.70 -4.41 -14.63
CA ASP A 143 -7.43 -3.23 -15.05
C ASP A 143 -6.49 -2.16 -15.63
N LEU A 144 -5.33 -1.95 -15.00
CA LEU A 144 -4.29 -1.05 -15.54
C LEU A 144 -3.79 -1.52 -16.91
N SER A 145 -3.76 -2.83 -17.15
CA SER A 145 -3.33 -3.42 -18.43
C SER A 145 -4.32 -3.15 -19.58
N ILE A 146 -5.55 -2.75 -19.28
CA ILE A 146 -6.55 -2.37 -20.29
C ILE A 146 -6.12 -1.06 -20.97
N ASP A 147 -5.64 -0.10 -20.17
CA ASP A 147 -5.21 1.21 -20.66
C ASP A 147 -3.75 1.18 -21.13
N VAL A 148 -2.88 0.51 -20.37
CA VAL A 148 -1.43 0.43 -20.62
C VAL A 148 -1.02 -1.03 -20.79
N PRO A 149 -0.86 -1.55 -22.02
CA PRO A 149 -0.63 -2.98 -22.25
C PRO A 149 0.67 -3.51 -21.61
N ASN A 150 1.66 -2.62 -21.40
CA ASN A 150 2.94 -2.95 -20.77
C ASN A 150 2.96 -2.68 -19.25
N ALA A 151 1.81 -2.38 -18.63
CA ALA A 151 1.69 -2.19 -17.18
C ALA A 151 2.33 -3.33 -16.35
N PRO A 152 2.12 -4.63 -16.64
CA PRO A 152 2.67 -5.69 -15.78
C PRO A 152 4.20 -5.70 -15.76
N GLU A 153 4.83 -5.45 -16.91
CA GLU A 153 6.29 -5.35 -17.03
C GLU A 153 6.80 -4.13 -16.26
N GLN A 154 6.19 -2.97 -16.44
CA GLN A 154 6.61 -1.75 -15.75
C GLN A 154 6.42 -1.83 -14.23
N ILE A 155 5.32 -2.41 -13.74
CA ILE A 155 5.10 -2.63 -12.31
C ILE A 155 6.21 -3.51 -11.72
N LEU A 156 6.62 -4.56 -12.44
CA LEU A 156 7.74 -5.38 -11.99
C LEU A 156 9.07 -4.64 -12.05
N LYS A 157 9.31 -3.73 -13.01
CA LYS A 157 10.54 -2.92 -13.05
C LYS A 157 10.62 -2.04 -11.80
N PHE A 158 9.50 -1.41 -11.43
CA PHE A 158 9.43 -0.67 -10.17
C PHE A 158 9.66 -1.55 -8.95
N LEU A 159 9.13 -2.77 -8.94
CA LEU A 159 9.34 -3.71 -7.85
C LEU A 159 10.80 -4.17 -7.74
N ASP A 160 11.43 -4.49 -8.86
CA ASP A 160 12.84 -4.91 -8.95
C ASP A 160 13.76 -3.82 -8.37
N CYS A 161 13.59 -2.57 -8.83
CA CYS A 161 14.30 -1.43 -8.24
C CYS A 161 13.98 -1.27 -6.75
N ALA A 162 12.72 -1.38 -6.35
CA ALA A 162 12.33 -1.21 -4.94
C ALA A 162 12.89 -2.31 -4.02
N LEU A 163 13.12 -3.52 -4.53
CA LEU A 163 13.82 -4.59 -3.81
C LEU A 163 15.31 -4.27 -3.70
N CYS A 164 15.95 -3.90 -4.82
CA CYS A 164 17.35 -3.50 -4.85
C CYS A 164 17.66 -2.34 -3.88
N ASP A 165 16.77 -1.36 -3.81
CA ASP A 165 16.88 -0.19 -2.92
C ASP A 165 16.41 -0.48 -1.47
N GLY A 166 15.91 -1.68 -1.17
CA GLY A 166 15.38 -2.06 0.16
C GLY A 166 14.07 -1.37 0.56
N ILE A 167 13.45 -0.63 -0.37
CA ILE A 167 12.17 0.08 -0.22
C ILE A 167 11.03 -0.92 0.06
N VAL A 168 11.13 -2.13 -0.50
CA VAL A 168 10.25 -3.28 -0.28
C VAL A 168 11.08 -4.43 0.30
N ALA A 169 10.46 -5.30 1.10
CA ALA A 169 11.16 -6.43 1.68
C ALA A 169 11.24 -7.59 0.69
N ASP A 170 12.33 -8.36 0.73
CA ASP A 170 12.61 -9.49 -0.19
C ASP A 170 11.48 -10.52 -0.24
N ASN A 171 10.86 -10.79 0.92
CA ASN A 171 9.75 -11.74 1.03
C ASN A 171 8.46 -11.25 0.34
N PHE A 172 8.38 -10.01 -0.11
CA PHE A 172 7.23 -9.48 -0.83
C PHE A 172 6.96 -10.25 -2.12
N VAL A 173 8.02 -10.71 -2.79
CA VAL A 173 7.96 -11.48 -4.04
C VAL A 173 7.14 -12.77 -3.89
N THR A 174 7.09 -13.34 -2.68
CA THR A 174 6.27 -14.53 -2.38
C THR A 174 4.76 -14.29 -2.50
N ARG A 175 4.34 -13.01 -2.47
CA ARG A 175 2.94 -12.59 -2.44
C ARG A 175 2.45 -12.18 -3.83
N LEU A 176 3.32 -12.22 -4.84
CA LEU A 176 2.96 -11.93 -6.23
C LEU A 176 2.01 -13.01 -6.79
N PRO A 177 0.97 -12.60 -7.54
CA PRO A 177 -0.02 -13.53 -8.04
C PRO A 177 0.51 -14.27 -9.28
N GLU A 178 0.18 -15.56 -9.42
CA GLU A 178 0.76 -16.41 -10.46
C GLU A 178 0.45 -15.95 -11.89
N ASN A 179 -0.72 -15.34 -12.11
CA ASN A 179 -1.13 -14.77 -13.40
C ASN A 179 -0.20 -13.63 -13.84
N LEU A 180 0.22 -12.77 -12.90
CA LEU A 180 1.21 -11.73 -13.18
C LEU A 180 2.55 -12.37 -13.57
N LEU A 181 3.07 -13.30 -12.76
CA LEU A 181 4.35 -13.96 -13.04
C LEU A 181 4.37 -14.72 -14.37
N ARG A 182 3.25 -15.35 -14.76
CA ARG A 182 3.13 -16.03 -16.05
C ARG A 182 3.21 -15.06 -17.22
N LYS A 183 2.60 -13.88 -17.11
CA LYS A 183 2.66 -12.85 -18.15
C LYS A 183 4.07 -12.36 -18.44
N ILE A 184 4.91 -12.24 -17.40
CA ILE A 184 6.30 -11.80 -17.56
C ILE A 184 7.24 -12.92 -17.97
N ARG A 185 6.93 -14.19 -17.68
CA ARG A 185 7.75 -15.33 -18.14
C ARG A 185 7.85 -15.40 -19.67
N ASP A 186 6.86 -14.87 -20.37
CA ASP A 186 6.85 -14.77 -21.82
C ASP A 186 7.64 -13.53 -22.32
N ALA A 187 7.99 -12.60 -21.43
CA ALA A 187 8.82 -11.42 -21.67
C ALA A 187 10.29 -11.68 -21.26
N ASP A 188 11.22 -10.85 -21.73
CA ASP A 188 12.66 -11.05 -21.53
C ASP A 188 13.06 -10.97 -20.04
N ALA A 189 13.18 -12.13 -19.39
CA ALA A 189 13.45 -12.27 -17.96
C ALA A 189 14.77 -11.63 -17.47
N SER A 190 15.65 -11.21 -18.38
CA SER A 190 16.91 -10.53 -18.07
C SER A 190 16.74 -9.16 -17.41
N GLU A 191 15.54 -8.56 -17.47
CA GLU A 191 15.28 -7.22 -16.92
C GLU A 191 14.81 -7.22 -15.46
N PHE A 192 14.58 -8.39 -14.84
CA PHE A 192 13.96 -8.49 -13.50
C PHE A 192 14.78 -9.40 -12.57
N ILE A 193 16.07 -9.09 -12.43
CA ILE A 193 17.05 -10.01 -11.82
C ILE A 193 16.71 -10.29 -10.36
N ASP A 194 16.46 -9.25 -9.56
CA ASP A 194 16.22 -9.38 -8.12
C ASP A 194 14.90 -10.10 -7.85
N VAL A 195 13.85 -9.77 -8.61
CA VAL A 195 12.56 -10.47 -8.52
C VAL A 195 12.72 -11.97 -8.85
N TYR A 196 13.43 -12.32 -9.93
CA TYR A 196 13.60 -13.72 -10.33
C TYR A 196 14.54 -14.50 -9.40
N GLU A 197 15.60 -13.87 -8.90
CA GLU A 197 16.52 -14.48 -7.92
C GLU A 197 15.75 -14.90 -6.67
N GLN A 198 14.94 -13.99 -6.11
CA GLN A 198 14.09 -14.28 -4.95
C GLN A 198 13.09 -15.42 -5.24
N LEU A 199 12.46 -15.43 -6.43
CA LEU A 199 11.57 -16.53 -6.81
C LEU A 199 12.27 -17.89 -6.90
N ASP A 200 13.49 -17.93 -7.41
CA ASP A 200 14.24 -19.17 -7.58
C ASP A 200 14.79 -19.70 -6.25
N GLU A 201 15.22 -18.82 -5.35
CA GLU A 201 15.57 -19.19 -3.97
C GLU A 201 14.39 -19.85 -3.25
N LEU A 202 13.19 -19.28 -3.39
CA LEU A 202 11.97 -19.83 -2.82
C LEU A 202 11.62 -21.22 -3.37
N LYS A 203 11.79 -21.43 -4.69
CA LYS A 203 11.59 -22.76 -5.30
C LYS A 203 12.56 -23.78 -4.72
N LYS A 204 13.85 -23.44 -4.65
CA LYS A 204 14.88 -24.30 -4.08
C LYS A 204 14.56 -24.64 -2.62
N PHE A 205 14.13 -23.67 -1.81
CA PHE A 205 13.75 -23.91 -0.42
C PHE A 205 12.58 -24.90 -0.30
N LYS A 206 11.54 -24.74 -1.14
CA LYS A 206 10.36 -25.63 -1.14
C LYS A 206 10.70 -27.07 -1.54
N GLU A 207 11.68 -27.27 -2.42
CA GLU A 207 12.14 -28.60 -2.82
C GLU A 207 12.94 -29.30 -1.71
N HIS A 208 13.74 -28.56 -0.93
CA HIS A 208 14.50 -29.12 0.19
C HIS A 208 13.65 -29.40 1.43
N ALA A 209 12.48 -28.77 1.56
CA ALA A 209 11.56 -28.96 2.68
C ALA A 209 10.60 -30.16 2.51
N LYS A 210 10.74 -30.95 1.44
CA LYS A 210 9.89 -32.09 1.09
C LYS A 210 10.63 -33.41 1.24
#